data_AF-A0A355C9H2-F1
#
_entry.id   AF-A0A355C9H2-F1
#
_cell.length_a   1.000
_cell.length_b   1.000
_cell.length_c   1.000
_cell.angle_alpha   90.00
_cell.angle_beta   90.00
_cell.angle_gamma   90.00
#
_symmetry.space_group_name_H-M   'P 1'
#
loop_
_entity.id
_entity.type
_entity.pdbx_description
1 polymer ?
#
loop_
_entity_poly.entity_id
_entity_poly.type
_entity_poly.pdbx_seq_one_letter_code
_entity_poly.pdbx_strand_id
1 'polypeptide(L)'
;RNRISKEENLPVYIVASVKTLVQMADYLPETEKELLRIHGFGKVKTERFGAKFLELIQNYIAAYGIESRMIHFKEDKKPRKRKNKG
;
A
#
# COMPACT_ATOMS: atom_id res chain seq x y z
N ARG A 1 0.23 -3.36 -9.25
CA ARG A 1 0.20 -1.95 -9.72
C ARG A 1 0.11 -1.78 -11.24
N ASN A 2 0.88 -2.52 -12.07
CA ASN A 2 0.96 -2.24 -13.52
C ASN A 2 -0.40 -2.42 -14.22
N ARG A 3 -1.16 -3.45 -13.84
CA ARG A 3 -2.55 -3.64 -14.29
C ARG A 3 -3.43 -2.42 -13.98
N ILE A 4 -3.46 -1.98 -12.72
CA ILE A 4 -4.19 -0.77 -12.28
C ILE A 4 -3.74 0.47 -13.06
N SER A 5 -2.43 0.65 -13.26
CA SER A 5 -1.87 1.77 -14.02
C SER A 5 -2.38 1.83 -15.46
N LYS A 6 -2.48 0.67 -16.14
CA LYS A 6 -3.06 0.57 -17.48
C LYS A 6 -4.57 0.83 -17.48
N GLU A 7 -5.31 0.22 -16.55
CA GLU A 7 -6.77 0.37 -16.41
C GLU A 7 -7.16 1.84 -16.14
N GLU A 8 -6.39 2.55 -15.32
CA GLU A 8 -6.67 3.92 -14.90
C GLU A 8 -6.00 4.99 -15.79
N ASN A 9 -5.21 4.58 -16.79
CA ASN A 9 -4.35 5.46 -17.58
C ASN A 9 -3.49 6.40 -16.71
N LEU A 10 -2.83 5.85 -15.69
CA LEU A 10 -1.97 6.58 -14.76
C LEU A 10 -0.53 6.09 -14.80
N PRO A 11 0.48 6.95 -14.58
CA PRO A 11 1.84 6.49 -14.35
C PRO A 11 1.94 5.51 -13.17
N VAL A 12 2.74 4.45 -13.30
CA VAL A 12 2.85 3.38 -12.29
C VAL A 12 3.20 3.86 -10.88
N TYR A 13 4.02 4.91 -10.77
CA TYR A 13 4.46 5.46 -9.50
C TYR A 13 3.34 6.23 -8.77
N ILE A 14 2.31 6.69 -9.49
CA ILE A 14 1.10 7.27 -8.90
C ILE A 14 0.30 6.18 -8.19
N VAL A 15 0.17 5.00 -8.79
CA VAL A 15 -0.52 3.86 -8.18
C VAL A 15 0.23 3.41 -6.92
N ALA A 16 1.50 3.03 -7.06
CA ALA A 16 2.36 2.65 -5.94
C ALA A 16 3.84 2.77 -6.32
N SER A 17 4.63 3.38 -5.44
CA SER A 17 6.09 3.41 -5.60
C SER A 17 6.69 2.01 -5.38
N VAL A 18 7.93 1.78 -5.82
CA VAL A 18 8.63 0.52 -5.51
C VAL A 18 8.77 0.32 -4.00
N LYS A 19 9.20 1.36 -3.26
CA LYS A 19 9.29 1.29 -1.78
C LYS A 19 7.97 0.89 -1.13
N THR A 20 6.85 1.43 -1.63
CA THR A 20 5.50 1.07 -1.16
C THR A 20 5.20 -0.40 -1.39
N LEU A 21 5.48 -0.92 -2.59
CA LEU A 21 5.26 -2.33 -2.90
C LEU A 21 6.13 -3.27 -2.05
N VAL A 22 7.40 -2.92 -1.85
CA VAL A 22 8.31 -3.68 -0.99
C VAL A 22 7.77 -3.75 0.44
N GLN A 23 7.37 -2.61 1.02
CA GLN A 23 6.74 -2.62 2.35
C GLN A 23 5.45 -3.44 2.41
N MET A 24 4.58 -3.36 1.40
CA MET A 24 3.38 -4.20 1.37
C MET A 24 3.72 -5.69 1.32
N ALA A 25 4.74 -6.09 0.55
CA ALA A 25 5.19 -7.48 0.48
C ALA A 25 5.87 -7.94 1.77
N ASP A 26 6.66 -7.08 2.40
CA ASP A 26 7.36 -7.38 3.64
C ASP A 26 6.41 -7.52 4.82
N TYR A 27 5.35 -6.70 4.89
CA TYR A 27 4.50 -6.62 6.07
C TYR A 27 3.10 -7.20 5.90
N LEU A 28 2.63 -7.39 4.66
CA LEU A 28 1.33 -7.98 4.32
C LEU A 28 0.14 -7.33 5.05
N PRO A 29 -0.12 -6.02 4.82
CA PRO A 29 -1.28 -5.35 5.42
C PRO A 29 -2.60 -6.01 4.98
N GLU A 30 -3.50 -6.24 5.93
CA GLU A 30 -4.78 -6.92 5.71
C GLU A 30 -5.97 -5.97 5.83
N THR A 31 -5.74 -4.74 6.30
CA THR A 31 -6.77 -3.72 6.47
C THR A 31 -6.38 -2.39 5.84
N GLU A 32 -7.38 -1.55 5.54
CA GLU A 32 -7.14 -0.18 5.08
C GLU A 32 -6.34 0.65 6.10
N LYS A 33 -6.59 0.43 7.40
CA LYS A 33 -5.87 1.09 8.49
C LYS A 33 -4.37 0.76 8.43
N GLU A 34 -4.02 -0.48 8.13
CA GLU A 34 -2.62 -0.89 7.96
C GLU A 34 -2.02 -0.36 6.67
N LEU A 35 -2.78 -0.35 5.56
CA LEU A 35 -2.35 0.28 4.32
C LEU A 35 -2.02 1.77 4.51
N LEU A 36 -2.77 2.49 5.35
CA LEU A 36 -2.46 3.88 5.69
C LEU A 36 -1.14 4.06 6.43
N ARG A 37 -0.61 3.02 7.08
CA ARG A 37 0.70 3.04 7.76
C ARG A 37 1.84 2.85 6.76
N ILE A 38 1.59 2.18 5.64
CA ILE A 38 2.59 1.98 4.57
C ILE A 38 3.07 3.32 3.99
N HIS A 39 4.39 3.44 3.83
CA HIS A 39 5.01 4.64 3.29
C HIS A 39 4.56 4.91 1.85
N GLY A 40 4.11 6.14 1.59
CA GLY A 40 3.67 6.57 0.26
C GLY A 40 2.29 6.06 -0.16
N PHE A 41 1.57 5.36 0.73
CA PHE A 41 0.19 4.90 0.52
C PHE A 41 -0.75 5.63 1.51
N GLY A 42 -1.17 6.83 1.12
CA GLY A 42 -2.07 7.66 1.93
C GLY A 42 -3.53 7.48 1.56
N LYS A 43 -4.42 8.18 2.29
CA LYS A 43 -5.88 8.11 2.17
C LYS A 43 -6.41 8.01 0.75
N VAL A 44 -6.01 8.93 -0.15
CA VAL A 44 -6.46 8.93 -1.56
C VAL A 44 -6.14 7.62 -2.29
N LYS A 45 -4.96 7.04 -2.05
CA LYS A 45 -4.57 5.77 -2.69
C LYS A 45 -5.24 4.58 -2.04
N THR A 46 -5.46 4.63 -0.72
CA THR A 46 -6.22 3.61 0.01
C THR A 46 -7.65 3.53 -0.51
N GLU A 47 -8.33 4.67 -0.60
CA GLU A 47 -9.70 4.74 -1.13
C GLU A 47 -9.78 4.27 -2.58
N ARG A 48 -8.83 4.67 -3.42
CA ARG A 48 -8.89 4.38 -4.86
C ARG A 48 -8.37 3.00 -5.26
N PHE A 49 -7.35 2.49 -4.57
CA PHE A 49 -6.64 1.27 -4.97
C PHE A 49 -6.52 0.23 -3.85
N GLY A 50 -6.84 0.59 -2.60
CA GLY A 50 -6.60 -0.25 -1.42
C GLY A 50 -7.25 -1.62 -1.53
N ALA A 51 -8.53 -1.67 -1.93
CA ALA A 51 -9.27 -2.92 -2.12
C ALA A 51 -8.53 -3.92 -3.04
N LYS A 52 -8.01 -3.46 -4.19
CA LYS A 52 -7.26 -4.30 -5.15
C LYS A 52 -5.95 -4.84 -4.57
N PHE A 53 -5.31 -4.10 -3.66
CA PHE A 53 -4.10 -4.57 -2.97
C PHE A 53 -4.41 -5.53 -1.83
N LEU A 54 -5.42 -5.21 -1.01
CA LEU A 54 -5.86 -6.06 0.10
C LEU A 54 -6.32 -7.42 -0.39
N GLU A 55 -7.14 -7.47 -1.44
CA GLU A 55 -7.57 -8.72 -2.06
C GLU A 55 -6.39 -9.60 -2.47
N LEU A 56 -5.38 -9.02 -3.15
CA LEU A 56 -4.19 -9.77 -3.58
C LEU A 56 -3.39 -10.29 -2.39
N ILE A 57 -3.20 -9.47 -1.35
CA ILE A 57 -2.45 -9.83 -0.15
C ILE A 57 -3.17 -10.92 0.65
N GLN A 58 -4.48 -10.79 0.85
CA GLN A 58 -5.29 -11.77 1.56
C GLN A 58 -5.34 -13.10 0.82
N ASN A 59 -5.47 -13.07 -0.52
CA ASN A 59 -5.39 -14.29 -1.33
C ASN A 59 -4.03 -14.98 -1.19
N TYR A 60 -2.94 -14.21 -1.11
CA TYR A 60 -1.60 -14.76 -0.88
C TYR A 60 -1.46 -15.36 0.53
N ILE A 61 -1.92 -14.68 1.57
CA ILE A 61 -1.96 -15.20 2.95
C ILE A 61 -2.72 -16.52 3.00
N ALA A 62 -3.94 -16.55 2.45
CA ALA A 62 -4.79 -17.73 2.48
C ALA A 62 -4.21 -18.91 1.68
N ALA A 63 -3.63 -18.65 0.49
CA ALA A 63 -3.08 -19.69 -0.36
C ALA A 63 -1.84 -20.39 0.23
N TYR A 64 -1.05 -19.67 1.03
CA TYR A 64 0.21 -20.19 1.59
C TYR A 64 0.16 -20.43 3.10
N GLY A 65 -0.95 -20.11 3.77
CA GLY A 65 -1.09 -20.28 5.23
C GLY A 65 -0.09 -19.46 6.03
N ILE A 66 0.28 -18.28 5.54
CA ILE A 66 1.21 -17.37 6.22
C ILE A 66 0.45 -16.26 6.93
N GLU A 67 1.08 -15.64 7.92
CA GLU A 67 0.47 -14.56 8.70
C GLU A 67 0.96 -13.18 8.27
N SER A 68 0.15 -12.16 8.55
CA SER A 68 0.57 -10.76 8.45
C SER A 68 1.73 -10.46 9.39
N ARG A 69 2.67 -9.65 8.89
CA ARG A 69 3.86 -9.21 9.65
C ARG A 69 3.71 -7.76 10.13
N MET A 70 2.50 -7.20 10.08
CA MET A 70 2.21 -5.82 10.53
C MET A 70 2.56 -5.57 12.01
N ILE A 71 2.62 -6.62 12.85
CA ILE A 71 3.07 -6.52 14.25
C ILE A 71 4.53 -6.04 14.38
N HIS A 72 5.35 -6.30 13.35
CA HIS A 72 6.76 -5.90 13.31
C HIS A 72 6.97 -4.59 12.53
N PHE A 73 5.89 -3.92 12.12
CA PHE A 73 5.97 -2.70 11.34
C PHE A 73 6.55 -1.57 12.18
N LYS A 74 7.77 -1.15 11.84
CA LYS A 74 8.37 0.07 12.37
C LYS A 74 7.87 1.23 11.52
N GLU A 75 7.02 2.08 12.09
CA GLU A 75 6.60 3.30 11.41
C GLU A 75 7.82 4.19 11.13
N ASP A 76 8.26 4.21 9.87
CA ASP A 76 9.04 5.32 9.35
C ASP A 76 8.23 6.58 9.65
N LYS A 77 8.64 7.38 10.63
CA LYS A 77 7.99 8.67 10.97
C LYS A 77 7.77 9.42 9.66
N LYS A 78 6.52 9.44 9.15
CA LYS A 78 6.20 10.10 7.89
C LYS A 78 6.72 11.53 7.99
N PRO A 79 7.68 11.98 7.14
CA PRO A 79 7.93 13.40 7.04
C PRO A 79 6.60 14.00 6.57
N ARG A 80 5.95 14.76 7.46
CA ARG A 80 4.77 15.56 7.09
C ARG A 80 5.27 16.54 6.04
N LYS A 81 5.12 16.22 4.75
CA LYS A 81 5.30 17.22 3.69
C LYS A 81 4.30 18.32 3.98
N ARG A 82 4.80 19.48 4.43
CA ARG A 82 4.05 20.72 4.49
C ARG A 82 3.49 20.95 3.09
N LYS A 83 2.17 21.01 2.95
CA LYS A 83 1.55 21.55 1.74
C LYS A 83 1.92 23.03 1.71
N ASN A 84 2.78 23.45 0.78
CA ASN A 84 2.81 24.86 0.41
C ASN A 84 1.44 25.16 -0.19
N LYS A 85 0.68 26.00 0.50
CA LYS A 85 -0.44 26.74 -0.11
C LYS A 85 0.22 27.77 -1.03
N GLY A 86 0.04 27.60 -2.33
CA GLY A 86 0.14 28.68 -3.31
C GLY A 86 -1.26 29.20 -3.58
#